data_AF-A0A425VRX1-F1
#
_entry.id   AF-A0A425VRX1-F1
#
_cell.length_a   1.000
_cell.length_b   1.000
_cell.length_c   1.000
_cell.angle_alpha   90.00
_cell.angle_beta   90.00
_cell.angle_gamma   90.00
#
_symmetry.space_group_name_H-M   'P 1'
#
loop_
_entity.id
_entity.type
_entity.pdbx_description
1 polymer ?
#
loop_
_entity_poly.entity_id
_entity_poly.type
_entity_poly.pdbx_seq_one_letter_code
_entity_poly.pdbx_strand_id
1 'polypeptide(L)'
;MKVKLNNKMEMVNCEVAIDGYLHTVSYQADTTAENAVKVLQFTDHVARIVQGEVPNYVLDTHQQATYIHNGEHFTGGQWEELPPDGGMEAYKGVLQIYKLIEQGKIER
;
A
#
# COMPACT_ATOMS: atom_id res chain seq x y z
N MET A 1 6.44 -3.90 39.63
CA MET A 1 5.99 -2.67 38.95
C MET A 1 5.59 -3.03 37.53
N LYS A 2 4.37 -2.74 37.08
CA LYS A 2 3.94 -2.97 35.69
C LYS A 2 4.13 -1.68 34.90
N VAL A 3 4.89 -1.75 33.81
CA VAL A 3 5.11 -0.62 32.90
C VAL A 3 3.93 -0.57 31.93
N LYS A 4 3.30 0.60 31.78
CA LYS A 4 2.32 0.83 30.71
C LYS A 4 3.09 1.22 29.45
N LEU A 5 2.83 0.52 28.36
CA LEU A 5 3.21 0.96 27.02
C LEU A 5 2.28 2.10 26.64
N ASN A 6 2.86 3.25 26.30
CA ASN A 6 2.08 4.42 25.92
C ASN A 6 1.73 4.41 24.42
N ASN A 7 2.55 3.74 23.59
CA ASN A 7 2.38 3.67 22.14
C ASN A 7 2.53 2.22 21.65
N LYS A 8 1.74 1.83 20.65
CA LYS A 8 1.87 0.56 19.91
C LYS A 8 2.15 0.85 18.44
N MET A 9 3.39 0.63 18.02
CA MET A 9 3.86 0.86 16.66
C MET A 9 4.00 -0.48 15.93
N GLU A 10 3.41 -0.59 14.76
CA GLU A 10 3.49 -1.80 13.92
C GLU A 10 4.13 -1.46 12.58
N MET A 11 4.92 -2.40 12.05
CA MET A 11 5.45 -2.39 10.68
C MET A 11 4.89 -3.61 9.96
N VAL A 12 4.21 -3.38 8.84
CA VAL A 12 3.48 -4.42 8.09
C VAL A 12 3.94 -4.40 6.64
N ASN A 13 4.07 -5.59 6.06
CA ASN A 13 4.31 -5.79 4.63
C ASN A 13 3.22 -6.72 4.09
N CYS A 14 2.56 -6.35 3.00
CA CYS A 14 1.56 -7.18 2.35
C CYS A 14 1.53 -7.00 0.84
N GLU A 15 0.96 -7.97 0.15
CA GLU A 15 0.73 -7.93 -1.29
C GLU A 15 -0.77 -7.96 -1.57
N VAL A 16 -1.23 -7.07 -2.43
CA VAL A 16 -2.63 -6.96 -2.84
C VAL A 16 -2.68 -6.85 -4.35
N ALA A 17 -3.38 -7.78 -5.01
CA ALA A 17 -3.70 -7.62 -6.43
C ALA A 17 -5.08 -6.98 -6.57
N ILE A 18 -5.14 -5.82 -7.23
CA ILE A 18 -6.39 -5.08 -7.47
C ILE A 18 -6.28 -4.33 -8.80
N ASP A 19 -7.37 -4.28 -9.55
CA ASP A 19 -7.52 -3.53 -10.81
C ASP A 19 -6.41 -3.76 -11.85
N GLY A 20 -5.87 -4.98 -11.92
CA GLY A 20 -4.82 -5.37 -12.86
C GLY A 20 -3.40 -4.96 -12.44
N TYR A 21 -3.21 -4.57 -11.18
CA TYR A 21 -1.92 -4.22 -10.60
C TYR A 21 -1.64 -5.06 -9.36
N LEU A 22 -0.37 -5.41 -9.17
CA LEU A 22 0.13 -5.89 -7.89
C LEU A 22 0.61 -4.69 -7.08
N HIS A 23 0.14 -4.59 -5.85
CA HIS A 23 0.56 -3.63 -4.85
C HIS A 23 1.38 -4.34 -3.79
N THR A 24 2.68 -4.05 -3.72
CA THR A 24 3.55 -4.51 -2.64
C THR A 24 3.70 -3.36 -1.64
N VAL A 25 2.96 -3.48 -0.54
CA VAL A 25 2.71 -2.40 0.41
C VAL A 25 3.53 -2.62 1.68
N SER A 26 4.22 -1.58 2.10
CA SER A 26 4.93 -1.51 3.38
C SER A 26 4.46 -0.29 4.14
N TYR A 27 4.01 -0.44 5.39
CA TYR A 27 3.58 0.71 6.19
C TYR A 27 3.96 0.60 7.66
N GLN A 28 4.12 1.77 8.29
CA GLN A 28 4.25 1.94 9.72
C GLN A 28 3.01 2.65 10.26
N ALA A 29 2.41 2.10 11.31
CA ALA A 29 1.21 2.68 11.91
C ALA A 29 1.25 2.71 13.44
N ASP A 30 0.62 3.74 13.99
CA ASP A 30 0.23 3.80 15.40
C ASP A 30 -1.14 3.12 15.57
N THR A 31 -1.17 2.11 16.42
CA THR A 31 -2.32 1.23 16.69
C THR A 31 -2.69 1.25 18.18
N THR A 32 -2.29 2.30 18.88
CA THR A 32 -2.55 2.47 20.32
C THR A 32 -4.05 2.51 20.62
N ALA A 33 -4.85 3.07 19.72
CA ALA A 33 -6.31 3.04 19.79
C ALA A 33 -6.84 1.78 19.12
N GLU A 34 -7.65 0.99 19.85
CA GLU A 34 -8.15 -0.33 19.39
C GLU A 34 -8.91 -0.29 18.05
N ASN A 35 -9.51 0.85 17.69
CA ASN A 35 -10.34 1.01 16.48
C ASN A 35 -9.87 2.13 15.54
N ALA A 36 -8.68 2.68 15.75
CA ALA A 36 -8.15 3.74 14.91
C ALA A 36 -6.67 3.48 14.61
N VAL A 37 -6.36 3.36 13.32
CA VAL A 37 -5.00 3.16 12.83
C VAL A 37 -4.55 4.46 12.24
N LYS A 38 -3.48 5.04 12.80
CA LYS A 38 -2.85 6.20 12.19
C LYS A 38 -1.64 5.74 11.41
N VAL A 39 -1.74 5.78 10.08
CA VAL A 39 -0.59 5.51 9.22
C VAL A 39 0.39 6.67 9.31
N LEU A 40 1.65 6.36 9.61
CA LEU A 40 2.72 7.35 9.76
C LEU A 40 3.64 7.36 8.55
N GLN A 41 3.88 6.19 7.98
CA GLN A 41 4.61 6.01 6.74
C GLN A 41 3.94 4.91 5.95
N PHE A 42 3.84 5.09 4.64
CA PHE A 42 3.31 4.11 3.73
C PHE A 42 4.08 4.18 2.42
N THR A 43 4.43 3.02 1.90
CA THR A 43 5.06 2.83 0.61
C THR A 43 4.29 1.76 -0.11
N ASP A 44 3.97 2.01 -1.37
CA ASP A 44 3.30 1.05 -2.25
C ASP A 44 4.08 0.98 -3.56
N HIS A 45 4.70 -0.16 -3.78
CA HIS A 45 5.33 -0.47 -5.05
C HIS A 45 4.32 -1.19 -5.93
N VAL A 46 3.97 -0.55 -7.05
CA VAL A 46 2.98 -1.06 -7.99
C VAL A 46 3.65 -1.59 -9.24
N ALA A 47 3.19 -2.74 -9.72
CA ALA A 47 3.59 -3.32 -10.99
C ALA A 47 2.38 -3.84 -11.75
N ARG A 48 2.32 -3.58 -13.07
CA ARG A 48 1.20 -4.02 -13.89
C ARG A 48 1.21 -5.54 -14.04
N ILE A 49 0.06 -6.16 -13.82
CA ILE A 49 -0.16 -7.58 -14.12
C ILE A 49 -0.55 -7.69 -15.59
N VAL A 50 0.23 -8.43 -16.37
CA VAL A 50 -0.04 -8.66 -17.81
C VAL A 50 -0.69 -10.01 -18.08
N GLN A 51 -0.61 -10.94 -17.12
CA GLN A 51 -1.24 -12.26 -17.23
C GLN A 51 -1.45 -12.89 -15.85
N GLY A 52 -2.53 -13.64 -15.70
CA GLY A 52 -2.80 -14.44 -14.50
C GLY A 52 -3.45 -13.66 -13.36
N GLU A 53 -3.58 -14.33 -12.22
CA GLU A 53 -4.22 -13.82 -11.00
C GLU A 53 -3.48 -14.38 -9.78
N VAL A 54 -3.74 -13.86 -8.59
CA VAL A 54 -3.13 -14.36 -7.35
C VAL A 54 -3.40 -15.87 -7.20
N PRO A 55 -2.38 -16.69 -6.86
CA PRO A 55 -0.98 -16.34 -6.57
C PRO A 55 -0.02 -16.43 -7.78
N ASN A 56 -0.52 -16.70 -8.98
CA ASN A 56 0.27 -16.94 -10.19
C ASN A 56 -0.01 -15.86 -11.25
N TYR A 57 0.71 -14.74 -11.16
CA TYR A 57 0.66 -13.65 -12.13
C TYR A 57 2.03 -13.39 -12.76
N VAL A 58 2.01 -12.74 -13.93
CA VAL A 58 3.19 -12.21 -14.61
C VAL A 58 3.13 -10.70 -14.54
N LEU A 59 4.21 -10.10 -14.03
CA LEU A 59 4.37 -8.65 -13.91
C LEU A 59 5.11 -8.10 -15.11
N ASP A 60 4.72 -6.90 -15.55
CA ASP A 60 5.51 -6.11 -16.48
C ASP A 60 6.62 -5.38 -15.72
N THR A 61 7.87 -5.70 -16.04
CA THR A 61 9.04 -5.12 -15.36
C THR A 61 9.32 -3.67 -15.76
N HIS A 62 8.66 -3.14 -16.79
CA HIS A 62 8.82 -1.76 -17.24
C HIS A 62 7.64 -0.88 -16.82
N GLN A 63 6.48 -1.46 -16.54
CA GLN A 63 5.30 -0.74 -16.09
C GLN A 63 5.14 -0.87 -14.58
N GLN A 64 6.01 -0.14 -13.88
CA GLN A 64 6.06 -0.08 -12.43
C GLN A 64 6.23 1.36 -11.93
N ALA A 65 5.75 1.62 -10.71
CA ALA A 65 5.90 2.89 -10.02
C ALA A 65 5.94 2.68 -8.51
N THR A 66 6.38 3.69 -7.76
CA THR A 66 6.34 3.67 -6.29
C THR A 66 5.62 4.90 -5.78
N TYR A 67 4.65 4.69 -4.89
CA TYR A 67 3.90 5.73 -4.19
C TYR A 67 4.31 5.76 -2.72
N ILE A 68 4.42 6.95 -2.16
CA ILE A 68 4.85 7.16 -0.77
C ILE A 68 3.89 8.12 -0.09
N HIS A 69 3.53 7.83 1.16
CA HIS A 69 2.79 8.74 2.03
C HIS A 69 3.54 8.92 3.35
N ASN A 70 3.81 10.18 3.73
CA ASN A 70 4.56 10.54 4.94
C ASN A 70 3.67 10.86 6.16
N GLY A 71 2.39 10.49 6.10
CA GLY A 71 1.38 10.81 7.11
C GLY A 71 0.59 12.09 6.83
N GLU A 72 0.98 12.90 5.83
CA GLU A 72 0.27 14.12 5.44
C GLU A 72 -0.06 14.17 3.94
N HIS A 73 0.90 13.81 3.09
CA HIS A 73 0.78 13.93 1.64
C HIS A 73 1.31 12.70 0.89
N PHE A 74 0.64 12.37 -0.22
CA PHE A 74 1.14 11.40 -1.19
C PHE A 74 2.16 12.05 -2.11
N THR A 75 3.25 11.32 -2.39
CA THR A 75 4.28 11.65 -3.38
C THR A 75 4.65 10.38 -4.18
N GLY A 76 5.48 10.53 -5.21
CA GLY A 76 5.89 9.43 -6.08
C GLY A 76 5.02 9.31 -7.33
N GLY A 77 4.81 8.08 -7.81
CA GLY A 77 4.05 7.80 -9.04
C GLY A 77 4.82 8.11 -10.32
N GLN A 78 6.16 8.14 -10.26
CA GLN A 78 6.99 8.18 -11.46
C GLN A 78 7.07 6.78 -12.06
N TRP A 79 6.47 6.62 -13.23
CA TRP A 79 6.49 5.38 -13.98
C TRP A 79 7.74 5.29 -14.85
N GLU A 80 8.35 4.11 -14.91
CA GLU A 80 9.42 3.84 -15.88
C GLU A 80 8.87 3.85 -17.31
N GLU A 81 7.78 3.12 -17.54
CA GLU A 81 6.95 3.21 -18.73
C GLU A 81 5.48 3.35 -18.30
N LEU A 82 4.77 4.29 -18.94
CA LEU A 82 3.36 4.51 -18.63
C LEU A 82 2.50 3.34 -19.12
N PRO A 83 1.65 2.76 -18.26
CA PRO A 83 0.70 1.75 -18.68
C PRO A 83 -0.44 2.38 -19.51
N PRO A 84 -1.27 1.58 -20.20
CA PRO A 84 -2.29 2.08 -21.12
C PRO A 84 -3.36 2.99 -20.48
N ASP A 85 -3.65 2.82 -19.19
CA ASP A 85 -4.55 3.65 -18.39
C ASP A 85 -3.85 4.88 -17.80
N GLY A 86 -2.57 5.09 -18.10
CA GLY A 86 -1.75 6.17 -17.54
C GLY A 86 -1.42 6.01 -16.05
N GLY A 87 -1.62 4.82 -15.49
CA GLY A 87 -1.36 4.51 -14.07
C GLY A 87 -2.51 4.92 -13.13
N MET A 88 -3.67 5.25 -13.70
CA MET A 88 -4.83 5.73 -12.94
C MET A 88 -5.42 4.65 -12.05
N GLU A 89 -5.55 3.41 -12.54
CA GLU A 89 -6.12 2.31 -11.75
C GLU A 89 -5.17 1.91 -10.62
N ALA A 90 -3.86 1.87 -10.88
CA ALA A 90 -2.87 1.68 -9.82
C ALA A 90 -2.99 2.77 -8.74
N TYR A 91 -3.09 4.05 -9.12
CA TYR A 91 -3.22 5.11 -8.11
C TYR A 91 -4.53 5.03 -7.31
N LYS A 92 -5.64 4.60 -7.93
CA LYS A 92 -6.88 4.32 -7.19
C LYS A 92 -6.69 3.19 -6.17
N GLY A 93 -6.01 2.11 -6.56
CA GLY A 93 -5.64 1.00 -5.68
C GLY A 93 -4.84 1.48 -4.47
N VAL A 94 -3.81 2.31 -4.69
CA VAL A 94 -2.99 2.93 -3.63
C VAL A 94 -3.86 3.64 -2.60
N LEU A 95 -4.75 4.53 -3.05
CA LEU A 95 -5.62 5.32 -2.18
C LEU A 95 -6.62 4.43 -1.43
N GLN A 96 -7.16 3.40 -2.09
CA GLN A 96 -8.10 2.47 -1.49
C GLN A 96 -7.43 1.65 -0.38
N ILE A 97 -6.25 1.08 -0.64
CA ILE A 97 -5.49 0.30 0.34
C ILE A 97 -5.15 1.17 1.55
N TYR A 98 -4.61 2.37 1.33
CA TYR A 98 -4.29 3.31 2.40
C TYR A 98 -5.52 3.57 3.30
N LYS A 99 -6.68 3.85 2.69
CA LYS A 99 -7.93 4.09 3.44
C LYS A 99 -8.39 2.87 4.23
N LEU A 100 -8.26 1.67 3.68
CA LEU A 100 -8.62 0.44 4.37
C LEU A 100 -7.71 0.18 5.57
N ILE A 101 -6.41 0.51 5.46
CA ILE A 101 -5.47 0.43 6.60
C ILE A 101 -5.89 1.38 7.71
N GLU A 102 -6.13 2.66 7.40
CA GLU A 102 -6.53 3.65 8.42
C GLU A 102 -7.86 3.29 9.11
N GLN A 103 -8.77 2.65 8.38
CA GLN A 103 -10.03 2.15 8.92
C GLN A 103 -9.89 0.84 9.71
N GLY A 104 -8.69 0.25 9.78
CA GLY A 104 -8.45 -1.03 10.44
C GLY A 104 -9.14 -2.22 9.75
N LYS A 105 -9.41 -2.12 8.45
CA LYS A 105 -10.19 -3.12 7.68
C LYS A 105 -9.34 -4.09 6.86
N ILE A 106 -8.02 -4.02 6.96
CA ILE A 106 -7.13 -5.04 6.40
C ILE A 106 -6.88 -6.09 7.48
N GLU A 107 -7.19 -7.35 7.19
CA GLU A 107 -6.82 -8.49 8.04
C GLU A 107 -5.28 -8.54 8.13
N ARG A 108 -4.76 -8.55 9.36
CA ARG A 108 -3.33 -8.48 9.67
C ARG A 108 -2.80 -9.82 10.14
#